data_AF-A0A8S9MSY1-F1
#
_entry.id   AF-A0A8S9MSY1-F1
#
_cell.length_a   1.000
_cell.length_b   1.000
_cell.length_c   1.000
_cell.angle_alpha   90.00
_cell.angle_beta   90.00
_cell.angle_gamma   90.00
#
_symmetry.space_group_name_H-M   'P 1'
#
loop_
_entity.id
_entity.type
_entity.pdbx_description
1 polymer ?
#
loop_
_entity_poly.entity_id
_entity_poly.type
_entity_poly.pdbx_seq_one_letter_code
_entity_poly.pdbx_strand_id
1 'polypeptide(L)'
;MFLILFFFVPSQEVESFEIREVLRCILHTIVFHRALGLIRPKDIDLELFDITYVQCGEIEVEKKIDETIEHFISWIDKHPNKKSQ
;
A
#
# COMPACT_ATOMS: atom_id res chain seq x y z
N MET A 1 6.21 -5.20 -9.05
CA MET A 1 6.14 -5.91 -7.76
C MET A 1 7.52 -6.10 -7.11
N PHE A 2 8.52 -6.69 -7.78
CA PHE A 2 9.85 -6.92 -7.19
C PHE A 2 10.64 -5.63 -6.83
N LEU A 3 10.50 -4.55 -7.61
CA LEU A 3 11.20 -3.28 -7.34
C LEU A 3 10.66 -2.52 -6.12
N ILE A 4 9.33 -2.50 -5.92
CA ILE A 4 8.70 -1.81 -4.79
C ILE A 4 9.06 -2.50 -3.47
N LEU A 5 9.00 -3.84 -3.42
CA LEU A 5 9.47 -4.60 -2.27
C LEU A 5 10.98 -4.37 -2.02
N PHE A 6 11.81 -4.30 -3.05
CA PHE A 6 13.23 -4.04 -2.89
C PHE A 6 13.55 -2.64 -2.34
N PHE A 7 12.74 -1.63 -2.70
CA PHE A 7 12.90 -0.26 -2.19
C PHE A 7 12.39 -0.08 -0.76
N PHE A 8 11.30 -0.77 -0.39
CA PHE A 8 10.71 -0.67 0.96
C PHE A 8 11.34 -1.60 2.01
N VAL A 9 11.98 -2.70 1.59
CA VAL A 9 12.51 -3.73 2.52
C VAL A 9 13.94 -3.49 3.06
N PRO A 10 14.80 -2.56 2.59
CA PRO A 10 16.12 -2.42 3.17
C PRO A 10 16.03 -1.52 4.41
N SER A 11 15.67 -2.11 5.55
CA SER A 11 16.04 -1.66 6.90
C SER A 11 15.45 -0.36 7.49
N GLN A 12 14.39 0.24 6.95
CA GLN A 12 13.90 1.52 7.46
C GLN A 12 12.87 1.38 8.60
N GLU A 13 13.08 2.08 9.71
CA GLU A 13 12.02 2.45 10.66
C GLU A 13 11.09 3.42 9.93
N VAL A 14 10.03 2.89 9.34
CA VAL A 14 9.00 3.66 8.64
C VAL A 14 8.13 4.34 9.70
N GLU A 15 8.05 5.67 9.66
CA GLU A 15 7.22 6.42 10.60
C GLU A 15 5.74 6.06 10.41
N SER A 16 4.92 6.14 11.48
CA SER A 16 3.52 5.67 11.42
C SER A 16 2.69 6.32 10.31
N PHE A 17 3.03 7.55 9.89
CA PHE A 17 2.35 8.23 8.78
C PHE A 17 2.76 7.67 7.42
N GLU A 18 3.99 7.21 7.26
CA GLU A 18 4.51 6.63 6.03
C GLU A 18 3.91 5.24 5.81
N ILE A 19 3.68 4.46 6.87
CA ILE A 19 3.11 3.10 6.81
C ILE A 19 1.81 3.07 5.99
N ARG A 20 0.93 4.06 6.17
CA ARG A 20 -0.35 4.12 5.43
C ARG A 20 -0.11 4.25 3.92
N GLU A 21 0.82 5.10 3.51
CA GLU A 21 1.16 5.34 2.12
C GLU A 21 1.86 4.13 1.48
N VAL A 22 2.78 3.49 2.22
CA VAL A 22 3.44 2.25 1.79
C VAL A 22 2.41 1.14 1.55
N LEU A 23 1.52 0.90 2.52
CA LEU A 23 0.51 -0.14 2.41
C LEU A 23 -0.44 0.13 1.25
N ARG A 24 -0.87 1.39 1.06
CA ARG A 24 -1.68 1.80 -0.08
C ARG A 24 -0.99 1.46 -1.40
N CYS A 25 0.26 1.88 -1.56
CA CYS A 25 1.08 1.60 -2.75
C CYS A 25 1.18 0.09 -3.04
N ILE A 26 1.52 -0.72 -2.03
CA ILE A 26 1.63 -2.17 -2.17
C ILE A 26 0.30 -2.80 -2.56
N LEU A 27 -0.80 -2.44 -1.88
CA LEU A 27 -2.12 -3.01 -2.14
C LEU A 27 -2.64 -2.66 -3.53
N HIS A 28 -2.53 -1.41 -3.98
CA HIS A 28 -2.89 -1.04 -5.35
C HIS A 28 -2.06 -1.78 -6.38
N THR A 29 -0.76 -1.93 -6.14
CA THR A 29 0.10 -2.71 -7.02
C THR A 29 -0.37 -4.16 -7.12
N ILE A 30 -0.69 -4.80 -5.99
CA ILE A 30 -1.18 -6.19 -5.97
C ILE A 30 -2.52 -6.32 -6.70
N VAL A 31 -3.48 -5.44 -6.39
CA VAL A 31 -4.81 -5.48 -7.00
C VAL A 31 -4.72 -5.24 -8.50
N PHE A 32 -3.92 -4.26 -8.94
CA PHE A 32 -3.73 -3.96 -10.36
C PHE A 32 -3.19 -5.17 -11.13
N HIS A 33 -2.22 -5.90 -10.56
CA HIS A 33 -1.67 -7.11 -11.20
C HIS A 33 -2.60 -8.33 -11.16
N ARG A 34 -3.60 -8.34 -10.26
CA ARG A 34 -4.54 -9.47 -10.07
C ARG A 34 -5.92 -9.24 -10.66
N ALA A 35 -6.29 -8.01 -10.95
CA ALA A 35 -7.59 -7.67 -11.47
C ALA A 35 -7.75 -8.23 -12.90
N LEU A 36 -8.73 -9.11 -13.06
CA LEU A 36 -9.12 -9.68 -14.35
C LEU A 36 -10.27 -8.82 -14.89
N GLY A 37 -9.94 -7.75 -15.61
CA GLY A 37 -10.96 -6.85 -16.14
C GLY A 37 -10.40 -5.58 -16.79
N LEU A 38 -11.31 -4.74 -17.29
CA LEU A 38 -11.00 -3.38 -17.73
C LEU A 38 -10.81 -2.49 -16.51
N ILE A 39 -9.59 -2.01 -16.33
CA ILE A 39 -9.20 -1.10 -15.25
C ILE A 39 -8.81 0.21 -15.92
N ARG A 40 -9.12 1.35 -15.28
CA ARG A 40 -8.60 2.65 -15.71
C ARG A 40 -7.42 3.02 -14.81
N PRO A 41 -6.18 2.62 -15.20
CA PRO A 41 -5.01 2.90 -14.38
C PRO A 41 -4.82 4.41 -14.24
N LYS A 42 -4.44 4.82 -13.03
CA LYS A 42 -4.00 6.17 -12.73
C LYS A 42 -2.63 6.11 -12.08
N ASP A 43 -1.68 6.85 -12.65
CA ASP A 43 -0.36 7.01 -12.05
C ASP A 43 -0.45 7.91 -10.83
N ILE A 44 0.18 7.47 -9.74
CA ILE A 44 0.29 8.20 -8.48
C ILE A 44 1.77 8.30 -8.13
N ASP A 45 2.24 9.54 -8.03
CA ASP A 45 3.60 9.84 -7.62
C ASP A 45 3.68 9.86 -6.09
N LEU A 46 4.58 9.04 -5.55
CA LEU A 46 4.89 8.97 -4.14
C LEU A 46 6.17 9.75 -3.89
N GLU A 47 6.04 11.07 -3.78
CA GLU A 47 7.17 12.03 -3.70
C GLU A 47 8.17 11.67 -2.60
N LEU A 48 7.70 11.14 -1.47
CA LEU A 48 8.53 10.72 -0.34
C LEU A 48 9.55 9.62 -0.70
N PHE A 49 9.23 8.78 -1.67
CA PHE A 49 10.02 7.60 -2.03
C PHE A 49 10.57 7.67 -3.46
N ASP A 50 10.30 8.74 -4.21
CA ASP A 50 10.66 8.90 -5.63
C ASP A 50 10.21 7.70 -6.49
N ILE A 51 8.99 7.22 -6.23
CA ILE A 51 8.38 6.09 -6.93
C ILE A 51 7.00 6.49 -7.44
N THR A 52 6.69 6.08 -8.66
CA THR A 52 5.33 6.12 -9.21
C THR A 52 4.70 4.73 -9.13
N TYR A 53 3.47 4.64 -8.64
CA TYR A 53 2.67 3.41 -8.65
C TYR A 53 1.33 3.62 -9.36
N VAL A 54 0.67 2.52 -9.70
CA VAL A 54 -0.60 2.55 -10.45
C VAL A 54 -1.77 2.23 -9.51
N GLN A 55 -2.77 3.10 -9.49
CA GLN A 55 -4.08 2.86 -8.88
C GLN A 55 -5.09 2.34 -9.90
N CYS A 56 -6.06 1.57 -9.42
CA CYS A 56 -7.11 0.98 -10.27
C CYS A 56 -8.25 1.96 -10.58
N GLY A 57 -8.43 3.02 -9.77
CA GLY A 57 -9.45 4.05 -10.00
C GLY A 57 -10.90 3.61 -9.75
N GLU A 58 -11.11 2.39 -9.27
CA GLU A 58 -12.43 1.81 -8.98
C GLU A 58 -12.81 2.07 -7.52
N ILE A 59 -13.95 2.74 -7.28
CA ILE A 59 -14.37 3.21 -5.95
C ILE A 59 -14.44 2.06 -4.93
N GLU A 60 -14.94 0.89 -5.34
CA GLU A 60 -15.04 -0.28 -4.45
C GLU A 60 -13.65 -0.81 -4.04
N VAL A 61 -12.68 -0.76 -4.96
CA VAL A 61 -11.29 -1.14 -4.68
C VAL A 61 -10.65 -0.15 -3.72
N GLU A 62 -10.80 1.15 -3.97
CA GLU A 62 -10.28 2.21 -3.09
C GLU A 62 -10.83 2.04 -1.67
N LYS A 63 -12.15 1.86 -1.53
CA LYS A 63 -12.80 1.65 -0.23
C LYS A 63 -12.27 0.39 0.47
N LYS A 64 -12.07 -0.71 -0.26
CA LYS A 64 -11.58 -1.96 0.31
C LYS A 64 -10.14 -1.85 0.78
N ILE A 65 -9.31 -1.13 0.04
CA ILE A 65 -7.92 -0.85 0.40
C ILE A 65 -7.89 0.01 1.67
N ASP A 66 -8.67 1.09 1.72
CA ASP A 66 -8.76 1.97 2.91
C ASP A 66 -9.18 1.21 4.16
N GLU A 67 -10.24 0.39 4.07
CA GLU A 67 -10.71 -0.45 5.17
C GLU A 67 -9.64 -1.44 5.64
N THR A 68 -8.89 -2.02 4.70
CA THR A 68 -7.83 -3.00 5.00
C THR A 68 -6.67 -2.34 5.73
N ILE A 69 -6.26 -1.15 5.29
CA ILE A 69 -5.18 -0.38 5.93
C ILE A 69 -5.60 0.08 7.32
N GLU A 70 -6.82 0.58 7.48
CA GLU A 70 -7.33 1.03 8.77
C GLU A 70 -7.39 -0.12 9.79
N HIS A 71 -7.86 -1.29 9.35
CA HIS A 71 -7.91 -2.47 10.19
C HIS A 71 -6.50 -2.92 10.61
N PHE A 72 -5.52 -2.83 9.70
CA PHE A 72 -4.13 -3.15 10.00
C PHE A 72 -3.50 -2.19 11.01
N ILE A 73 -3.65 -0.88 10.80
CA ILE A 73 -3.13 0.14 11.72
C ILE A 73 -3.76 -0.02 13.11
N SER A 74 -5.09 -0.16 13.18
CA SER A 74 -5.79 -0.39 14.46
C SER A 74 -5.32 -1.65 15.18
N TRP A 75 -4.93 -2.68 14.43
CA TRP A 75 -4.40 -3.93 14.99
C TRP A 75 -3.00 -3.74 15.58
N ILE A 76 -2.12 -3.01 14.89
CA ILE A 76 -0.77 -2.67 15.36
C ILE A 76 -0.83 -1.79 16.61
N ASP A 77 -1.64 -0.74 16.60
CA ASP A 77 -1.78 0.18 17.75
C ASP A 77 -2.21 -0.55 19.03
N LYS A 78 -3.05 -1.59 18.89
CA LYS A 78 -3.50 -2.44 20.00
C LYS A 78 -2.45 -3.47 20.44
N HIS A 79 -1.43 -3.73 19.63
CA HIS A 79 -0.40 -4.75 19.88
C HIS A 79 1.02 -4.26 19.51
N PRO A 80 1.54 -3.20 20.18
CA PRO A 80 2.79 -2.54 19.78
C PRO A 80 4.05 -3.44 19.81
N ASN A 81 4.01 -4.57 20.53
CA ASN A 81 5.15 -5.49 20.64
C ASN A 81 5.08 -6.71 19.70
N LYS A 82 4.10 -6.81 18.80
CA LYS A 82 4.03 -7.92 17.83
C LYS A 82 4.50 -7.46 16.45
N LYS A 83 5.63 -8.00 15.99
CA LYS A 83 5.99 -7.95 14.58
C LYS A 83 4.94 -8.73 13.78
N SER A 84 4.17 -8.03 12.94
CA SER A 84 3.26 -8.64 11.99
C SER A 84 3.99 -8.87 10.67
N GLN A 85 3.66 -9.98 10.02
CA GLN A 85 4.17 -10.39 8.71
C GLN A 85 3.15 -10.05 7.62
#